data_AF-A0A1M7Y4F5-F1
#
_entry.id   AF-A0A1M7Y4F5-F1
#
_cell.length_a   1.000
_cell.length_b   1.000
_cell.length_c   1.000
_cell.angle_alpha   90.00
_cell.angle_beta   90.00
_cell.angle_gamma   90.00
#
_symmetry.space_group_name_H-M   'P 1'
#
loop_
_entity.id
_entity.type
_entity.pdbx_description
1 polymer ?
#
loop_
_entity_poly.entity_id
_entity_poly.type
_entity_poly.pdbx_seq_one_letter_code
_entity_poly.pdbx_strand_id
1 'polypeptide(L)'
;MFERSLDEAGVTFRSIEFSSGTSLQRCLQRGLGVTICPEIAVSQELRKGSLKLLETKDIVSETPVVMIWHIDKWCSALLQLFINLVTETIR
;
A
#
# COMPACT_ATOMS: atom_id res chain seq x y z
N MET A 1 3.87 -0.09 11.50
CA MET A 1 2.81 -0.98 12.03
C MET A 1 3.26 -2.44 11.97
N PHE A 2 3.72 -2.94 10.82
CA PHE A 2 4.19 -4.32 10.68
C PHE A 2 5.40 -4.67 11.56
N GLU A 3 6.47 -3.89 11.50
CA GLU A 3 7.68 -4.14 12.30
C GLU A 3 7.35 -4.18 13.80
N ARG A 4 6.52 -3.24 14.26
CA ARG A 4 6.03 -3.22 15.64
C ARG A 4 5.26 -4.50 16.01
N SER A 5 4.44 -5.05 15.12
CA SER A 5 3.76 -6.33 15.38
C SER A 5 4.72 -7.51 15.47
N LEU A 6 5.84 -7.47 14.74
CA LEU A 6 6.89 -8.49 14.83
C LEU A 6 7.65 -8.38 16.15
N ASP A 7 7.98 -7.16 16.58
CA ASP A 7 8.62 -6.89 17.87
C ASP A 7 7.74 -7.35 19.05
N GLU A 8 6.44 -7.02 19.03
CA GLU A 8 5.47 -7.43 20.05
C GLU A 8 5.31 -8.97 20.11
N ALA A 9 5.49 -9.66 18.98
CA ALA A 9 5.52 -11.11 18.89
C ALA A 9 6.89 -11.74 19.26
N GLY A 10 7.90 -10.94 19.60
CA GLY A 10 9.25 -11.42 19.92
C GLY A 10 10.02 -12.00 18.72
N VAL A 11 9.62 -11.64 17.49
CA VAL A 11 10.26 -12.11 16.26
C VAL A 11 11.50 -11.27 15.99
N THR A 12 12.67 -11.90 15.89
CA THR A 12 13.87 -11.21 15.41
C THR A 12 13.84 -11.10 13.88
N PHE A 13 13.97 -9.89 13.35
CA PHE A 13 13.98 -9.65 11.90
C PHE A 13 15.08 -8.66 11.48
N ARG A 14 15.31 -8.58 10.17
CA ARG A 14 16.09 -7.51 9.54
C ARG A 14 15.22 -6.83 8.50
N SER A 15 15.20 -5.51 8.50
CA SER A 15 14.47 -4.73 7.51
C SER A 15 15.41 -4.10 6.49
N ILE A 16 14.88 -3.90 5.28
CA ILE A 16 15.52 -3.14 4.21
C ILE A 16 14.47 -2.16 3.72
N GLU A 17 14.82 -0.88 3.67
CA GLU A 17 13.91 0.18 3.24
C GLU A 17 14.19 0.58 1.79
N PHE A 18 13.12 0.87 1.06
CA PHE A 18 13.18 1.33 -0.32
C PHE A 18 12.38 2.63 -0.47
N SER A 19 12.95 3.60 -1.17
CA SER A 19 12.25 4.85 -1.51
C SER A 19 11.22 4.70 -2.64
N SER A 20 11.14 3.52 -3.27
CA SER A 20 10.27 3.25 -4.42
C SER A 20 9.56 1.91 -4.27
N GLY A 21 8.24 1.92 -4.42
CA GLY A 21 7.43 0.70 -4.47
C GLY A 21 7.84 -0.25 -5.60
N THR A 22 8.31 0.28 -6.74
CA THR A 22 8.80 -0.56 -7.85
C THR A 22 10.10 -1.27 -7.51
N SER A 23 11.02 -0.61 -6.80
CA SER A 23 12.26 -1.25 -6.32
C SER A 23 11.93 -2.35 -5.33
N LEU A 24 11.02 -2.08 -4.38
CA LEU A 24 10.53 -3.07 -3.42
C LEU A 24 9.94 -4.28 -4.15
N GLN A 25 9.02 -4.07 -5.09
CA GLN A 25 8.36 -5.13 -5.84
C GLN A 25 9.36 -6.01 -6.61
N ARG A 26 10.37 -5.41 -7.26
CA ARG A 26 11.44 -6.16 -7.95
C ARG A 26 12.29 -6.99 -6.99
N CYS A 27 12.50 -6.52 -5.77
CA CYS A 27 13.21 -7.27 -4.74
C CYS A 27 12.38 -8.45 -4.22
N LEU A 28 11.06 -8.28 -4.03
CA LEU A 28 10.16 -9.38 -3.67
C LEU A 28 10.19 -10.50 -4.71
N GLN A 29 10.12 -10.15 -6.00
CA GLN A 29 10.17 -11.13 -7.09
C GLN A 29 11.48 -11.93 -7.13
N ARG A 30 12.55 -11.42 -6.51
CA ARG A 30 13.85 -12.10 -6.37
C ARG A 30 13.99 -12.89 -5.08
N GLY A 31 12.94 -12.96 -4.25
CA GLY A 31 12.93 -13.72 -3.00
C GLY A 31 13.71 -13.05 -1.86
N LEU A 32 13.91 -11.73 -1.89
CA LEU A 32 14.66 -11.01 -0.84
C LEU A 32 13.93 -10.92 0.51
N GLY A 33 12.65 -11.28 0.58
CA GLY A 33 11.89 -11.30 1.82
C GLY A 33 10.39 -11.17 1.61
N VAL A 34 9.71 -10.63 2.62
CA VAL A 34 8.25 -10.41 2.66
C VAL A 34 7.97 -8.94 2.98
N THR A 35 6.82 -8.43 2.54
CA THR A 35 6.38 -7.06 2.84
C THR A 35 4.90 -7.03 3.14
N ILE A 36 4.47 -5.96 3.80
CA ILE A 36 3.10 -5.45 3.67
C ILE A 36 3.10 -4.36 2.60
N CYS A 37 2.14 -4.42 1.69
CA CYS A 37 1.94 -3.38 0.68
C CYS A 37 0.48 -3.34 0.22
N PRO A 38 0.02 -2.25 -0.42
CA PRO A 38 -1.30 -2.21 -1.03
C PRO A 38 -1.45 -3.29 -2.09
N GLU A 39 -2.54 -4.05 -2.06
CA GLU A 39 -2.80 -5.13 -3.02
C GLU A 39 -2.73 -4.65 -4.47
N ILE A 40 -3.27 -3.45 -4.74
CA ILE A 40 -3.25 -2.84 -6.08
C ILE A 40 -1.83 -2.72 -6.65
N ALA A 41 -0.82 -2.49 -5.79
CA ALA A 41 0.58 -2.35 -6.19
C ALA A 41 1.20 -3.65 -6.69
N VAL A 42 0.66 -4.82 -6.31
CA VAL A 42 1.15 -6.16 -6.68
C VAL A 42 0.12 -7.02 -7.41
N SER A 43 -1.01 -6.41 -7.81
CA SER A 43 -2.14 -7.12 -8.42
C SER A 43 -1.80 -7.87 -9.71
N GLN A 44 -0.80 -7.41 -10.48
CA GLN A 44 -0.36 -8.12 -11.68
C GLN A 44 0.47 -9.35 -11.33
N GLU A 45 1.33 -9.25 -10.33
CA GLU A 45 2.22 -10.31 -9.89
C GLU A 45 1.44 -11.43 -9.21
N LEU A 46 0.44 -11.07 -8.41
CA LEU A 46 -0.51 -12.03 -7.85
C LEU A 46 -1.26 -12.77 -8.97
N ARG A 47 -1.78 -12.05 -9.97
CA ARG A 47 -2.45 -12.66 -11.14
C ARG A 47 -1.53 -13.56 -11.96
N LYS A 48 -0.26 -13.20 -12.11
CA LYS A 48 0.76 -13.98 -12.82
C LYS A 48 1.31 -15.14 -11.99
N GLY A 49 1.01 -15.20 -10.69
CA GLY A 49 1.57 -16.17 -9.74
C GLY A 49 3.05 -15.96 -9.44
N SER A 50 3.64 -14.82 -9.79
CA SER A 50 5.04 -14.50 -9.49
C SER A 50 5.26 -13.98 -8.07
N LEU A 51 4.20 -13.52 -7.42
CA LEU A 51 4.13 -13.28 -5.98
C LEU A 51 2.94 -14.03 -5.40
N LYS A 52 3.00 -14.31 -4.10
CA LYS A 52 1.94 -14.99 -3.36
C LYS A 52 1.55 -14.18 -2.14
N LEU A 53 0.24 -14.07 -1.89
CA LEU A 53 -0.29 -13.49 -0.66
C LEU A 53 0.01 -14.43 0.52
N LEU A 54 0.44 -13.87 1.64
CA LEU A 54 0.56 -14.59 2.91
C LEU A 54 -0.67 -14.27 3.76
N GLU A 55 -1.52 -15.27 3.98
CA GLU A 55 -2.68 -15.11 4.84
C GLU A 55 -2.24 -14.93 6.30
N THR A 56 -2.67 -13.83 6.90
CA THR A 56 -2.39 -13.48 8.30
C THR A 56 -3.67 -13.00 8.95
N LYS A 57 -3.98 -13.53 10.13
CA LYS A 57 -5.25 -13.25 10.83
C LYS A 57 -5.20 -11.94 11.63
N ASP A 58 -4.01 -11.41 11.87
CA ASP A 58 -3.76 -10.41 12.90
C ASP A 58 -3.40 -9.02 12.32
N ILE A 59 -3.45 -8.87 10.99
CA ILE A 59 -3.11 -7.60 10.33
C ILE A 59 -4.39 -6.93 9.87
N VAL A 60 -4.77 -5.86 10.58
CA VAL A 60 -5.88 -4.98 10.18
C VAL A 60 -5.53 -4.32 8.84
N SER A 61 -6.30 -4.62 7.81
CA SER A 61 -5.95 -4.41 6.40
C SER A 61 -6.78 -3.31 5.71
N GLU A 62 -7.24 -2.31 6.45
CA GLU A 62 -7.94 -1.18 5.83
C GLU A 62 -7.12 0.09 5.99
N THR A 63 -6.47 0.48 4.90
CA THR A 63 -5.79 1.78 4.79
C THR A 63 -6.67 2.69 3.94
N PRO A 64 -7.29 3.73 4.52
CA PRO A 64 -8.12 4.65 3.75
C PRO A 64 -7.26 5.45 2.79
N VAL A 65 -7.70 5.55 1.53
CA VAL A 65 -7.15 6.51 0.58
C VAL A 65 -7.89 7.82 0.79
N VAL A 66 -7.17 8.86 1.19
CA VAL A 66 -7.74 10.17 1.50
C VAL A 66 -7.30 11.23 0.49
N MET A 67 -8.25 12.08 0.11
CA MET A 67 -7.98 13.29 -0.68
C MET A 67 -8.00 14.50 0.26
N ILE A 68 -6.93 15.30 0.24
CA ILE A 68 -6.75 16.43 1.16
C ILE A 68 -6.53 17.72 0.37
N TRP A 69 -7.23 18.79 0.75
CA TRP A 69 -7.01 20.14 0.25
C TRP A 69 -7.12 21.16 1.38
N HIS A 70 -6.59 22.37 1.15
CA HIS A 70 -6.63 23.44 2.14
C HIS A 70 -7.99 24.15 2.11
N ILE A 71 -8.62 24.32 3.27
CA ILE A 71 -9.96 24.92 3.38
C ILE A 71 -10.01 26.35 2.82
N ASP A 72 -8.97 27.15 3.06
CA ASP A 72 -8.93 28.55 2.60
C ASP A 72 -8.42 28.74 1.17
N LYS A 73 -8.06 27.66 0.46
CA LYS A 73 -7.64 27.77 -0.95
C LYS A 73 -8.85 27.59 -1.85
N TRP A 74 -8.98 28.47 -2.83
CA TRP A 74 -10.03 28.39 -3.84
C TRP A 74 -10.07 27.01 -4.51
N CYS A 75 -11.19 26.30 -4.35
CA CYS A 75 -11.48 25.10 -5.12
C CYS A 75 -12.05 25.50 -6.47
N SER A 76 -11.27 25.36 -7.54
CA SER A 76 -11.76 25.66 -8.88
C SER A 76 -12.88 24.70 -9.28
N ALA A 77 -13.77 25.13 -10.17
CA ALA A 77 -14.81 24.25 -10.72
C ALA A 77 -14.22 22.96 -11.32
N LEU A 78 -13.04 23.06 -11.95
CA LEU A 78 -12.32 21.90 -12.50
C LEU A 78 -11.84 20.96 -11.38
N LEU A 79 -11.31 21.49 -10.28
CA LEU A 79 -10.88 20.68 -9.14
C LEU A 79 -12.09 19.99 -8.49
N GLN A 80 -13.23 20.69 -8.37
CA GLN A 80 -14.46 20.10 -7.84
C GLN A 80 -14.96 18.94 -8.71
N LEU A 81 -14.95 19.11 -10.03
CA LEU A 81 -15.30 18.03 -10.97
C LEU A 81 -14.35 16.84 -10.84
N PHE A 82 -13.05 17.09 -10.69
CA PHE A 82 -12.06 16.04 -10.47
C PHE A 82 -12.32 15.29 -9.15
N ILE A 83 -12.56 16.00 -8.04
CA ILE A 83 -12.90 15.40 -6.73
C ILE A 83 -14.11 14.47 -6.88
N ASN A 84 -15.18 14.95 -7.52
CA ASN A 84 -16.40 14.17 -7.72
C ASN A 84 -16.11 12.91 -8.56
N LEU A 85 -15.43 13.05 -9.68
CA LEU A 85 -15.07 11.93 -10.56
C LEU A 85 -14.26 10.87 -9.81
N VAL A 86 -13.25 11.29 -9.05
CA VAL A 86 -12.40 10.37 -8.28
C VAL A 86 -13.21 9.67 -7.20
N THR A 87 -14.08 10.38 -6.50
CA THR A 87 -14.93 9.82 -5.43
C THR A 87 -15.95 8.81 -5.97
N GLU A 88 -16.43 9.00 -7.20
CA GLU A 88 -17.32 8.05 -7.88
C GLU A 88 -16.57 6.82 -8.42
N THR A 89 -15.31 6.99 -8.82
CA THR A 89 -14.51 5.96 -9.49
C THR A 89 -13.72 5.09 -8.51
N ILE A 90 -13.14 5.69 -7.48
CA ILE A 90 -12.36 5.01 -6.44
C ILE A 90 -13.33 4.58 -5.34
N ARG A 91 -13.94 3.41 -5.53
CA ARG A 91 -14.59 2.62 -4.49
C ARG A 91 -13.81 1.34 -4.27
#